data_AF-A0AAN7ULB4-F1
#
_entry.id   AF-A0AAN7ULB4-F1
#
_cell.length_a   1.000
_cell.length_b   1.000
_cell.length_c   1.000
_cell.angle_alpha   90.00
_cell.angle_beta   90.00
_cell.angle_gamma   90.00
#
_symmetry.space_group_name_H-M   'P 1'
#
loop_
_entity.id
_entity.type
_entity.pdbx_description
1 polymer ?
#
loop_
_entity_poly.entity_id
_entity_poly.type
_entity_poly.pdbx_seq_one_letter_code
_entity_poly.pdbx_strand_id
1 'polypeptide(L)'
;MQSLEPVPIISLSRLESQNREEIQLLFRACTSSGFFLLELNGNEATEIDKSVLAQADQIFELASEFFKLDQEEKLGYEMDRWGDMHIGG
;
A
#
# COMPACT_ATOMS: atom_id res chain seq x y z
N MET A 1 -29.41 5.56 -12.36
CA MET A 1 -28.44 6.00 -11.33
C MET A 1 -27.69 4.76 -10.88
N GLN A 2 -26.40 4.66 -11.18
CA GLN A 2 -25.56 3.56 -10.69
C GLN A 2 -25.17 3.93 -9.25
N SER A 3 -25.60 3.15 -8.26
CA SER A 3 -25.17 3.34 -6.87
C SER A 3 -23.69 3.01 -6.77
N LEU A 4 -22.89 3.93 -6.23
CA LEU A 4 -21.52 3.62 -5.83
C LEU A 4 -21.60 2.60 -4.69
N GLU A 5 -21.16 1.37 -4.95
CA GLU A 5 -21.03 0.40 -3.87
C GLU A 5 -19.90 0.87 -2.93
N PRO A 6 -20.11 0.80 -1.61
CA PRO A 6 -19.08 1.16 -0.65
C PRO A 6 -17.88 0.23 -0.80
N VAL A 7 -16.68 0.81 -0.71
CA VAL A 7 -15.43 0.04 -0.78
C VAL A 7 -15.33 -0.86 0.47
N PRO A 8 -15.10 -2.17 0.31
CA PRO A 8 -14.90 -3.06 1.46
C PRO A 8 -13.70 -2.61 2.30
N ILE A 9 -13.89 -2.57 3.62
CA ILE A 9 -12.82 -2.31 4.60
C ILE A 9 -12.50 -3.64 5.29
N ILE A 10 -11.23 -4.01 5.31
CA ILE A 10 -10.71 -5.27 5.83
C ILE A 10 -9.75 -4.97 6.99
N SER A 11 -9.96 -5.55 8.16
CA SER A 11 -9.06 -5.46 9.31
C SER A 11 -7.92 -6.48 9.19
N LEU A 12 -6.67 -6.00 9.22
CA LEU A 12 -5.50 -6.89 9.21
C LEU A 12 -5.44 -7.74 10.48
N SER A 13 -5.68 -7.17 11.65
CA SER A 13 -5.68 -7.90 12.93
C SER A 13 -6.69 -9.05 12.98
N ARG A 14 -7.88 -8.86 12.37
CA ARG A 14 -8.88 -9.92 12.24
C ARG A 14 -8.45 -11.01 11.25
N LEU A 15 -7.73 -10.66 10.17
CA LEU A 15 -7.14 -11.66 9.27
C LEU A 15 -6.08 -12.51 9.99
N GLU A 16 -5.19 -11.88 10.77
CA GLU A 16 -4.12 -12.58 11.51
C GLU A 16 -4.68 -13.54 12.57
N SER A 17 -5.79 -13.16 13.22
CA SER A 17 -6.51 -14.03 14.16
C SER A 17 -7.36 -15.13 13.48
N GLN A 18 -7.23 -15.30 12.16
CA GLN A 18 -7.98 -16.28 11.35
C GLN A 18 -9.50 -16.10 11.46
N ASN A 19 -9.97 -14.85 11.63
CA ASN A 19 -11.38 -14.55 11.67
C ASN A 19 -12.05 -14.93 10.34
N ARG A 20 -12.97 -15.90 10.38
CA ARG A 20 -13.59 -16.46 9.17
C ARG A 20 -14.40 -15.45 8.37
N GLU A 21 -15.10 -14.54 9.04
CA GLU A 21 -15.92 -13.52 8.40
C GLU A 21 -15.04 -12.55 7.62
N GLU A 22 -13.94 -12.13 8.24
CA GLU A 22 -12.97 -11.23 7.61
C GLU A 22 -12.31 -11.86 6.38
N ILE A 23 -11.93 -13.13 6.47
CA ILE A 23 -11.37 -13.88 5.34
C ILE A 23 -12.38 -13.99 4.18
N GLN A 24 -13.65 -14.24 4.49
CA GLN A 24 -14.70 -14.30 3.47
C GLN A 24 -14.93 -12.93 2.82
N LEU A 25 -14.88 -11.86 3.61
CA LEU A 25 -15.01 -10.49 3.13
C LEU A 25 -13.86 -10.13 2.18
N LEU A 26 -12.61 -10.47 2.54
CA LEU A 26 -11.43 -10.32 1.69
C LEU A 26 -11.60 -11.09 0.38
N PHE A 27 -11.97 -12.37 0.45
CA PHE A 27 -12.18 -13.20 -0.74
C PHE A 27 -13.24 -12.59 -1.69
N ARG A 28 -14.36 -12.13 -1.12
CA ARG A 28 -15.42 -11.47 -1.89
C ARG A 28 -14.93 -10.16 -2.51
N ALA A 29 -14.20 -9.33 -1.77
CA ALA A 29 -13.66 -8.07 -2.27
C ALA A 29 -12.70 -8.30 -3.45
N CYS A 30 -11.80 -9.29 -3.32
CA CYS A 30 -10.87 -9.69 -4.38
C CYS A 30 -11.58 -10.22 -5.63
N THR A 31 -12.68 -10.96 -5.47
CA THR A 31 -13.39 -11.60 -6.60
C THR A 31 -14.48 -10.74 -7.23
N SER A 32 -15.04 -9.78 -6.49
CA SER A 32 -16.16 -8.94 -6.95
C SER A 32 -15.68 -7.56 -7.39
N SER A 33 -14.93 -6.86 -6.53
CA SER A 33 -14.51 -5.47 -6.76
C SER A 33 -13.08 -5.37 -7.27
N GLY A 34 -12.22 -6.35 -6.95
CA GLY A 34 -10.80 -6.35 -7.28
C GLY A 34 -9.94 -5.43 -6.40
N PHE A 35 -10.55 -4.71 -5.44
CA PHE A 35 -9.86 -3.84 -4.49
C PHE A 35 -10.63 -3.74 -3.17
N PHE A 36 -9.92 -3.32 -2.12
CA PHE A 36 -10.42 -3.10 -0.77
C PHE A 36 -9.51 -2.10 -0.04
N LEU A 37 -9.97 -1.58 1.10
CA LEU A 37 -9.16 -0.81 2.03
C LEU A 37 -8.72 -1.71 3.19
N LEU A 38 -7.44 -1.64 3.56
CA LEU A 38 -6.93 -2.32 4.74
C LEU A 38 -6.98 -1.35 5.93
N GLU A 39 -7.72 -1.72 6.97
CA GLU A 39 -7.81 -0.97 8.22
C GLU A 39 -6.66 -1.37 9.15
N LEU A 40 -5.82 -0.37 9.47
CA LEU A 40 -4.64 -0.51 10.34
C LEU A 40 -4.73 0.36 11.60
N ASN A 41 -5.78 1.17 11.74
CA ASN A 41 -5.99 2.09 12.87
C ASN A 41 -7.29 1.82 13.65
N GLY A 42 -7.85 0.62 13.48
CA GLY A 42 -9.09 0.22 14.17
C GLY A 42 -8.89 0.02 15.68
N ASN A 43 -10.00 -0.15 16.40
CA ASN A 43 -9.99 -0.38 17.86
C ASN A 43 -9.24 -1.67 18.26
N GLU A 44 -9.08 -2.60 17.33
CA GLU A 44 -8.40 -3.89 17.49
C GLU A 44 -6.99 -3.89 16.86
N ALA A 45 -6.40 -2.71 16.63
CA ALA A 45 -5.07 -2.60 16.02
C ALA A 45 -3.99 -3.22 16.93
N THR A 46 -3.19 -4.10 16.34
CA THR A 46 -2.04 -4.77 16.93
C THR A 46 -0.75 -3.95 16.72
N GLU A 47 0.36 -4.46 17.25
CA GLU A 47 1.68 -3.89 17.00
C GLU A 47 2.13 -4.04 15.54
N ILE A 48 1.61 -5.05 14.82
CA ILE A 48 1.89 -5.23 13.40
C ILE A 48 1.23 -4.11 12.59
N ASP A 49 -0.03 -3.78 12.91
CA ASP A 49 -0.76 -2.68 12.26
C ASP A 49 -0.01 -1.35 12.41
N LYS A 50 0.43 -1.04 13.64
CA LYS A 50 1.22 0.17 13.92
C LYS A 50 2.57 0.17 13.22
N SER A 51 3.24 -0.98 13.14
CA SER A 51 4.52 -1.12 12.44
C SER A 51 4.37 -0.84 10.94
N VAL A 52 3.29 -1.31 10.31
CA VAL A 52 3.00 -1.04 8.90
C VAL A 52 2.75 0.46 8.69
N LEU A 53 1.96 1.11 9.55
CA LEU A 53 1.74 2.56 9.48
C LEU A 53 3.04 3.35 9.66
N ALA A 54 3.88 2.99 10.64
CA ALA A 54 5.16 3.66 10.87
C ALA A 54 6.12 3.52 9.67
N GLN A 55 6.12 2.37 8.99
CA GLN A 55 6.89 2.18 7.76
C GLN A 55 6.35 3.05 6.62
N ALA A 56 5.03 3.19 6.50
CA ALA A 56 4.44 4.07 5.50
C ALA A 56 4.86 5.53 5.74
N ASP A 57 4.84 5.99 7.00
CA ASP A 57 5.29 7.34 7.36
C ASP A 57 6.76 7.57 6.97
N GLN A 58 7.65 6.61 7.25
CA GLN A 58 9.06 6.68 6.85
C GLN A 58 9.23 6.76 5.32
N ILE A 59 8.42 6.04 4.55
CA ILE A 59 8.45 6.11 3.08
C ILE A 59 8.01 7.50 2.60
N PHE A 60 6.96 8.08 3.21
CA PHE A 60 6.53 9.43 2.88
C PHE A 60 7.56 10.50 3.25
N GLU A 61 8.22 10.37 4.39
CA GLU A 61 9.32 11.24 4.80
C GLU A 61 10.48 11.15 3.81
N LEU A 62 10.92 9.94 3.49
CA LEU A 62 11.98 9.72 2.50
C LEU A 62 11.62 10.29 1.13
N ALA A 63 10.38 10.07 0.67
CA ALA A 63 9.91 10.64 -0.59
C ALA A 63 9.94 12.17 -0.54
N SER A 64 9.50 12.77 0.57
CA SER A 64 9.53 14.23 0.78
C SER A 64 10.95 14.78 0.72
N GLU A 65 11.91 14.11 1.37
CA GLU A 65 13.34 14.46 1.31
C GLU A 65 13.88 14.34 -0.10
N PHE A 66 13.59 13.23 -0.79
CA PHE A 66 14.01 13.02 -2.18
C PHE A 66 13.46 14.11 -3.11
N PHE A 67 12.18 14.48 -2.99
CA PHE A 67 11.58 15.50 -3.85
C PHE A 67 12.10 16.92 -3.57
N LYS A 68 12.67 17.19 -2.38
CA LYS A 68 13.35 18.43 -2.04
C LYS A 68 14.73 18.58 -2.67
N LEU A 69 15.34 17.49 -3.15
CA LEU A 69 16.60 17.57 -3.89
C LEU A 69 16.43 18.44 -5.14
N ASP A 70 17.54 19.06 -5.54
CA ASP A 70 17.59 19.86 -6.76
C ASP A 70 17.27 19.01 -7.98
N GLN A 71 16.74 19.64 -9.04
CA GLN A 71 16.34 18.93 -10.23
C GLN A 71 17.50 18.15 -10.87
N GLU A 72 18.70 18.72 -10.89
CA GLU A 72 19.90 18.06 -11.43
C GLU A 72 20.21 16.75 -10.70
N GLU A 73 20.12 16.75 -9.37
CA GLU A 73 20.33 15.56 -8.53
C GLU A 73 19.25 14.51 -8.80
N LYS A 74 17.98 14.90 -8.89
CA LYS A 74 16.88 13.97 -9.22
C LYS A 74 17.04 13.34 -10.60
N LEU A 75 17.49 14.12 -11.59
CA LEU A 75 17.77 13.63 -12.95
C LEU A 75 18.97 12.67 -12.99
N GLY A 76 19.87 12.71 -12.01
CA GLY A 76 20.94 11.73 -11.82
C GLY A 76 20.42 10.30 -11.58
N TYR A 77 19.17 10.16 -11.11
CA TYR A 77 18.51 8.88 -10.88
C TYR A 77 17.63 8.41 -12.05
N GLU A 78 17.60 9.12 -13.17
CA GLU A 78 16.93 8.65 -14.38
C GLU A 78 17.65 7.42 -14.94
N MET A 79 16.98 6.27 -14.90
CA MET A 79 17.52 4.98 -15.37
C MET A 79 17.91 4.99 -16.86
N ASP A 80 17.34 5.90 -17.65
CA ASP A 80 17.72 6.12 -19.06
C ASP A 80 19.15 6.66 -19.23
N ARG A 81 19.74 7.23 -18.17
CA ARG A 81 21.16 7.66 -18.14
C ARG A 81 22.12 6.57 -17.67
N TRP A 82 21.62 5.49 -17.08
CA TRP A 82 22.38 4.26 -16.76
C TRP A 82 22.34 3.27 -17.93
N GLY A 83 22.48 3.79 -19.15
CA GLY A 83 22.48 3.02 -20.39
C GLY A 83 23.70 2.11 -20.53
N ASP A 84 23.71 0.97 -19.83
CA ASP A 84 24.37 -0.26 -20.30
C ASP A 84 23.79 -1.56 -19.70
N MET A 85 22.50 -1.57 -19.31
CA MET A 85 21.78 -2.84 -19.11
C MET A 85 20.66 -2.99 -20.14
N HIS A 86 21.04 -3.44 -21.34
CA HIS A 86 20.11 -4.05 -22.29
C HIS A 86 19.60 -5.38 -21.73
N ILE A 87 18.52 -5.34 -20.93
CA ILE A 87 17.68 -6.53 -20.75
C ILE A 87 16.66 -6.53 -21.89
N GLY A 88 16.98 -7.24 -22.96
CA GLY A 88 16.03 -7.53 -24.04
C GLY A 88 16.68 -7.68 -25.41
N GLY A 89 17.17 -8.89 -25.67
CA GLY A 89 17.16 -9.51 -27.00
C GLY A 89 16.47 -10.85 -26.88
#